data_AF-A0A6S6TDQ5-F1
#
_entry.id   AF-A0A6S6TDQ5-F1
#
_cell.length_a   1.000
_cell.length_b   1.000
_cell.length_c   1.000
_cell.angle_alpha   90.00
_cell.angle_beta   90.00
_cell.angle_gamma   90.00
#
_symmetry.space_group_name_H-M   'P 1'
#
loop_
_entity.id
_entity.type
_entity.pdbx_description
1 polymer ?
#
loop_
_entity_poly.entity_id
_entity_poly.type
_entity_poly.pdbx_seq_one_letter_code
_entity_poly.pdbx_strand_id
1 'polypeptide(L)' 'MKEEMFISEKKLEKLAKKLAKTFTMSQEEALEIIYEEWDLVESLFYAHKKVKAVHEHLCVEINHMYRIA' A
#
# COMPACT_ATOMS: atom_id res chain seq x y z
N MET A 1 -11.44 19.54 -4.63
CA MET A 1 -10.60 18.86 -5.63
C MET A 1 -9.52 18.13 -4.86
N LYS A 2 -9.46 16.80 -4.92
CA LYS A 2 -8.25 16.10 -4.46
C LYS A 2 -7.15 16.52 -5.42
N GLU A 3 -6.07 17.11 -4.92
CA GLU A 3 -4.85 17.25 -5.70
C GLU A 3 -4.43 15.82 -6.05
N GLU A 4 -4.31 15.50 -7.35
CA GLU A 4 -3.82 14.20 -7.80
C GLU A 4 -2.48 13.95 -7.11
N MET A 5 -2.44 13.00 -6.18
CA MET A 5 -1.27 12.84 -5.36
C MET A 5 -0.28 11.95 -6.12
N PHE A 6 0.75 12.59 -6.66
CA PHE A 6 1.79 11.87 -7.38
C PHE A 6 2.67 11.06 -6.41
N ILE A 7 2.37 9.78 -6.24
CA ILE A 7 3.24 8.84 -5.54
C ILE A 7 4.32 8.39 -6.52
N SER A 8 5.58 8.67 -6.20
CA SER A 8 6.68 8.22 -7.06
C SER A 8 6.77 6.70 -7.11
N GLU A 9 7.11 6.15 -8.28
CA GLU A 9 7.31 4.71 -8.50
C GLU A 9 8.26 4.10 -7.46
N LYS A 10 9.35 4.79 -7.12
CA LYS A 10 10.29 4.37 -6.08
C LYS A 10 9.64 4.19 -4.69
N LYS A 11 8.58 4.95 -4.36
CA LYS A 11 7.81 4.76 -3.13
C LYS A 11 6.90 3.54 -3.24
N LEU A 12 6.26 3.34 -4.39
CA LEU A 12 5.41 2.17 -4.67
C LEU A 12 6.22 0.88 -4.64
N GLU A 13 7.37 0.80 -5.32
CA GLU A 13 8.27 -0.36 -5.28
C GLU A 13 8.73 -0.69 -3.86
N LYS A 14 9.06 0.33 -3.06
CA LYS A 14 9.45 0.14 -1.66
C LYS A 14 8.28 -0.35 -0.80
N LEU A 15 7.07 0.11 -1.07
CA LEU A 15 5.86 -0.36 -0.39
C LEU A 15 5.58 -1.81 -0.77
N ALA A 16 5.60 -2.14 -2.06
CA ALA A 16 5.41 -3.49 -2.57
C ALA A 16 6.41 -4.47 -1.97
N LYS A 17 7.70 -4.12 -1.97
CA LYS A 17 8.75 -4.95 -1.36
C LYS A 17 8.54 -5.19 0.13
N LYS A 18 7.88 -4.27 0.85
CA LYS A 18 7.54 -4.44 2.27
C LYS A 18 6.32 -5.34 2.45
N LEU A 19 5.26 -5.12 1.67
CA LEU A 19 4.06 -5.97 1.68
C LEU A 19 4.39 -7.42 1.31
N ALA A 20 5.16 -7.61 0.24
CA ALA A 20 5.65 -8.91 -0.22
C ALA A 20 6.31 -9.71 0.92
N LYS A 21 7.16 -9.05 1.71
CA LYS A 21 7.80 -9.64 2.88
C LYS A 21 6.84 -9.92 4.04
N THR A 22 5.87 -9.02 4.28
CA THR A 22 4.92 -9.17 5.40
C THR A 22 3.93 -10.30 5.16
N PHE A 23 3.43 -10.44 3.93
CA PHE A 23 2.43 -11.43 3.57
C PHE A 23 3.02 -12.69 2.91
N THR A 24 4.36 -12.78 2.82
CA THR A 24 5.07 -13.90 2.18
C THR A 24 4.58 -14.17 0.76
N MET A 25 4.52 -13.11 -0.05
CA MET A 25 4.12 -13.13 -1.46
C MET A 25 5.22 -12.52 -2.34
N SER A 26 5.08 -12.62 -3.65
CA SER A 26 5.98 -11.97 -4.61
C SER A 26 5.82 -10.45 -4.59
N GLN A 27 6.83 -9.75 -5.12
CA GLN A 27 6.74 -8.29 -5.27
C GLN A 27 5.72 -7.88 -6.35
N GLU A 28 5.48 -8.74 -7.33
CA GLU A 28 4.50 -8.52 -8.40
C GLU A 28 3.07 -8.58 -7.85
N GLU A 29 2.72 -9.64 -7.11
CA GLU A 29 1.44 -9.75 -6.39
C GLU A 29 1.22 -8.56 -5.43
N ALA A 30 2.28 -8.13 -4.74
CA ALA A 30 2.20 -6.97 -3.85
C ALA A 30 2.00 -5.64 -4.60
N LEU A 31 2.50 -5.51 -5.84
CA LEU A 31 2.23 -4.35 -6.70
C LEU A 31 0.80 -4.38 -7.23
N GLU A 32 0.30 -5.55 -7.62
CA GLU A 32 -1.09 -5.73 -8.03
C GLU A 32 -2.04 -5.26 -6.93
N ILE A 33 -1.85 -5.72 -5.68
CA ILE A 33 -2.66 -5.26 -4.52
C ILE A 33 -2.58 -3.73 -4.34
N ILE A 34 -1.39 -3.13 -4.51
CA ILE A 34 -1.25 -1.67 -4.40
C ILE A 34 -2.07 -0.93 -5.46
N TYR A 35 -2.13 -1.46 -6.68
CA TYR A 35 -2.89 -0.85 -7.77
C TYR A 35 -4.39 -1.15 -7.68
N GLU A 36 -4.78 -2.33 -7.21
CA GLU A 36 -6.17 -2.68 -6.93
C GLU A 36 -6.74 -1.79 -5.82
N GLU A 37 -5.96 -1.55 -4.76
CA GLU A 37 -6.34 -0.74 -3.59
C GLU A 37 -5.87 0.73 -3.72
N TRP A 38 -5.81 1.27 -4.93
CA TRP A 38 -5.17 2.57 -5.20
C TRP A 38 -5.74 3.72 -4.35
N ASP A 39 -7.06 3.80 -4.21
CA ASP A 39 -7.71 4.88 -3.44
C ASP A 39 -7.31 4.85 -1.95
N LEU A 40 -7.15 3.65 -1.39
CA LEU A 40 -6.68 3.46 -0.01
C LEU A 40 -5.21 3.85 0.09
N VAL A 41 -4.37 3.37 -0.84
CA VAL A 41 -2.94 3.69 -0.88
C VAL A 41 -2.72 5.20 -1.00
N GLU A 42 -3.47 5.87 -1.88
CA GLU A 42 -3.43 7.32 -2.05
C GLU A 42 -3.82 8.02 -0.75
N SER A 43 -4.92 7.61 -0.11
CA SER A 43 -5.37 8.21 1.15
C SER A 43 -4.33 8.03 2.27
N LEU A 44 -3.68 6.88 2.35
CA LEU A 44 -2.64 6.60 3.34
C LEU A 44 -1.35 7.40 3.08
N PHE A 45 -0.93 7.54 1.82
CA PHE A 45 0.22 8.38 1.51
C PHE A 45 -0.06 9.86 1.73
N TYR A 46 -1.28 10.32 1.50
CA TYR A 46 -1.71 11.68 1.83
C TYR A 46 -1.60 11.94 3.33
N ALA A 47 -2.11 11.03 4.16
CA ALA A 47 -2.10 11.15 5.62
C ALA A 47 -0.71 10.98 6.25
N HIS A 48 0.08 9.99 5.80
CA HIS A 48 1.29 9.56 6.53
C HIS A 48 2.61 9.91 5.84
N LYS A 49 2.62 10.27 4.54
CA LYS A 49 3.75 10.69 3.67
C LYS A 49 4.95 9.73 3.55
N LYS A 50 5.23 8.92 4.58
CA LYS A 50 6.36 8.00 4.72
C LYS A 50 5.91 6.57 4.44
N VAL A 51 6.64 5.89 3.55
CA VAL A 51 6.36 4.50 3.14
C VAL A 51 6.25 3.53 4.32
N LYS A 52 7.04 3.71 5.38
CA LYS A 52 6.96 2.83 6.57
C LYS A 52 5.60 2.92 7.27
N ALA A 53 5.10 4.14 7.48
CA ALA A 53 3.80 4.34 8.12
C ALA A 53 2.65 3.87 7.21
N VAL A 54 2.74 4.17 5.91
CA VAL A 54 1.77 3.65 4.93
C VAL A 54 1.72 2.12 4.95
N HIS A 55 2.89 1.46 4.97
CA HIS A 55 2.98 0.00 5.08
C HIS A 55 2.30 -0.53 6.35
N GLU A 56 2.55 0.08 7.50
CA GLU A 56 1.96 -0.34 8.78
C GLU A 56 0.41 -0.24 8.74
N HIS A 57 -0.13 0.89 8.27
CA HIS A 57 -1.57 1.08 8.15
C HIS A 57 -2.21 0.20 7.08
N LEU A 58 -1.60 0.09 5.90
CA LEU A 58 -2.11 -0.75 4.82
C LEU A 58 -2.16 -2.22 5.22
N CYS A 59 -1.18 -2.72 6.00
CA CYS A 59 -1.24 -4.07 6.53
C CYS A 59 -2.45 -4.30 7.46
N VAL A 60 -2.81 -3.30 8.27
CA VAL A 60 -3.98 -3.39 9.15
C VAL A 60 -5.26 -3.45 8.32
N GLU A 61 -5.40 -2.57 7.32
CA GLU A 61 -6.55 -2.52 6.44
C GLU A 61 -6.71 -3.81 5.63
N ILE A 62 -5.64 -4.32 5.00
CA ILE A 62 -5.66 -5.60 4.27
C ILE A 62 -6.07 -6.74 5.23
N ASN A 63 -5.48 -6.83 6.42
CA ASN A 63 -5.88 -7.86 7.36
C ASN A 63 -7.35 -7.72 7.79
N HIS A 64 -7.89 -6.51 7.90
CA HIS A 64 -9.28 -6.29 8.22
C HIS A 64 -10.21 -6.67 7.05
N MET A 65 -9.89 -6.26 5.83
CA MET A 65 -10.68 -6.54 4.63
C MET A 65 -10.69 -8.03 4.26
N TYR A 66 -9.53 -8.70 4.37
CA TYR A 66 -9.36 -10.08 3.88
C TYR A 66 -9.40 -11.16 4.97
N ARG A 67 -9.44 -10.81 6.28
CA ARG A 67 -9.69 -11.80 7.36
C ARG A 67 -11.16 -11.86 7.82
N ILE A 68 -12.05 -11.01 7.31
CA ILE A 68 -13.51 -11.15 7.51
C ILE A 68 -14.10 -11.91 6.31
N ALA A 69 -13.50 -13.05 5.97
CA ALA A 69 -13.97 -14.01 4.98
C ALA A 69 -13.94 -15.42 5.56
#